data_AF-A0A817PZI2-F1
#
_entry.id   AF-A0A817PZI2-F1
#
_cell.length_a   1.000
_cell.length_b   1.000
_cell.length_c   1.000
_cell.angle_alpha   90.00
_cell.angle_beta   90.00
_cell.angle_gamma   90.00
#
_symmetry.space_group_name_H-M   'P 1'
#
loop_
_entity.id
_entity.type
_entity.pdbx_description
1 polymer ?
#
loop_
_entity_poly.entity_id
_entity_poly.type
_entity_poly.pdbx_seq_one_letter_code
_entity_poly.pdbx_strand_id
1 'polypeptide(L)'
;MLSSATSDNDLVAGFTAFQTSVSSVRQQIVMYKKVSNLNKINFARTLYVIWADINDYCFNTTLLPTMVVKRLVNGINNLISIGGKQFLILNELRLPSYPSDFAIDINDYSKSLIHMHNSNLSKSIQSLRSNFSYVSLKLFDIDSFITNILMNTSAYGINSTKIY
;
A
#
# COMPACT_ATOMS: atom_id res chain seq x y z
N MET A 1 -6.76 -11.42 -8.75
CA MET A 1 -5.69 -10.45 -9.05
C MET A 1 -5.63 -9.49 -7.87
N LEU A 2 -4.47 -9.34 -7.22
CA LEU A 2 -4.31 -8.47 -6.05
C LEU A 2 -4.57 -7.01 -6.46
N SER A 3 -5.42 -6.31 -5.71
CA SER A 3 -6.03 -5.02 -6.07
C SER A 3 -5.18 -3.77 -5.77
N SER A 4 -3.92 -3.95 -5.42
CA SER A 4 -3.01 -2.87 -4.98
C SER A 4 -2.18 -2.36 -6.16
N ALA A 5 -1.83 -1.06 -6.21
CA ALA A 5 -0.98 -0.52 -7.26
C ALA A 5 0.50 -0.77 -6.95
N THR A 6 1.39 -0.80 -7.95
CA THR A 6 2.83 -0.74 -7.68
C THR A 6 3.23 0.62 -7.09
N SER A 7 4.31 0.67 -6.32
CA SER A 7 4.83 1.91 -5.74
C SER A 7 5.37 2.86 -6.82
N ASP A 8 6.20 2.33 -7.73
CA ASP A 8 6.87 3.06 -8.80
C ASP A 8 7.12 2.14 -10.00
N ASN A 9 6.54 2.47 -11.16
CA ASN A 9 6.74 1.71 -12.39
C ASN A 9 8.19 1.80 -12.93
N ASP A 10 9.03 2.69 -12.39
CA ASP A 10 10.47 2.71 -12.67
C ASP A 10 11.22 1.62 -11.88
N LEU A 11 10.63 1.10 -10.78
CA LEU A 11 11.16 -0.07 -10.07
C LEU A 11 10.68 -1.37 -10.71
N VAL A 12 9.38 -1.47 -10.92
CA VAL A 12 8.73 -2.63 -11.54
C VAL A 12 7.40 -2.22 -12.12
N ALA A 13 7.18 -2.54 -13.39
CA ALA A 13 5.96 -2.17 -14.09
C ALA A 13 4.76 -2.96 -13.53
N GLY A 14 3.70 -2.24 -13.16
CA GLY A 14 2.42 -2.82 -12.76
C GLY A 14 1.58 -3.19 -13.99
N PHE A 15 0.93 -4.34 -13.93
CA PHE A 15 0.05 -4.83 -15.00
C PHE A 15 -1.29 -5.33 -14.45
N THR A 16 -2.34 -5.25 -15.27
CA THR A 16 -3.58 -6.01 -15.04
C THR A 16 -3.39 -7.49 -15.35
N ALA A 17 -4.37 -8.32 -14.99
CA ALA A 17 -4.43 -9.74 -15.39
C ALA A 17 -4.45 -9.92 -16.92
N PHE A 18 -4.77 -8.87 -17.67
CA PHE A 18 -4.75 -8.83 -19.13
C PHE A 18 -3.49 -8.15 -19.69
N GLN A 19 -2.39 -8.11 -18.92
CA GLN A 19 -1.10 -7.52 -19.29
C GLN A 19 -1.17 -6.04 -19.72
N THR A 20 -2.21 -5.32 -19.31
CA THR A 20 -2.30 -3.88 -19.57
C THR A 20 -1.51 -3.14 -18.50
N SER A 21 -0.61 -2.23 -18.90
CA SER A 21 0.14 -1.41 -17.94
C SER A 21 -0.81 -0.56 -17.10
N VAL A 22 -0.58 -0.56 -15.79
CA VAL A 22 -1.37 0.21 -14.83
C VAL A 22 -0.48 1.25 -14.18
N SER A 23 -1.00 2.47 -13.96
CA SER A 23 -0.24 3.53 -13.32
C SER A 23 0.16 3.16 -11.90
N SER A 24 1.44 3.29 -11.57
CA SER A 24 1.92 3.18 -10.18
C SER A 24 1.41 4.33 -9.32
N VAL A 25 1.52 4.24 -7.99
CA VAL A 25 1.18 5.33 -7.07
C VAL A 25 1.89 6.62 -7.45
N ARG A 26 3.20 6.56 -7.75
CA ARG A 26 3.95 7.74 -8.21
C ARG A 26 3.30 8.39 -9.43
N GLN A 27 2.93 7.61 -10.44
CA GLN A 27 2.32 8.12 -11.67
C GLN A 27 0.91 8.67 -11.43
N GLN A 28 0.11 8.00 -10.58
CA GLN A 28 -1.21 8.48 -10.18
C GLN A 28 -1.13 9.84 -9.45
N ILE A 29 -0.14 10.03 -8.58
CA ILE A 29 0.10 11.32 -7.88
C ILE A 29 0.52 12.40 -8.86
N VAL A 30 1.41 12.10 -9.81
CA VAL A 30 1.80 13.04 -10.87
C VAL A 30 0.58 13.45 -11.70
N MET A 31 -0.25 12.48 -12.08
CA MET A 31 -1.47 12.75 -12.84
C MET A 31 -2.46 13.60 -12.04
N TYR A 32 -2.71 13.26 -10.78
CA TYR A 32 -3.54 14.03 -9.86
C TYR A 32 -3.08 15.49 -9.78
N LYS A 33 -1.78 15.74 -9.63
CA LYS A 33 -1.19 17.09 -9.60
C LYS A 33 -1.40 17.85 -10.92
N LYS A 34 -1.31 17.15 -12.05
CA LYS A 34 -1.43 17.75 -13.39
C LYS A 34 -2.87 18.14 -13.72
N VAL A 35 -3.85 17.28 -13.38
CA VAL A 35 -5.25 17.50 -13.77
C VAL A 35 -6.04 18.32 -12.75
N SER A 36 -5.57 18.40 -11.51
CA SER A 36 -6.26 19.15 -10.46
C SER A 36 -5.87 20.62 -10.47
N ASN A 37 -6.86 21.50 -10.26
CA ASN A 37 -6.58 22.89 -9.91
C ASN A 37 -6.28 22.96 -8.40
N LEU A 38 -4.98 22.99 -8.06
CA LEU A 38 -4.51 22.97 -6.67
C LEU A 38 -5.07 24.13 -5.83
N ASN A 39 -5.39 25.27 -6.44
CA ASN A 39 -5.96 26.42 -5.73
C ASN A 39 -7.44 26.23 -5.36
N LYS A 40 -8.13 25.25 -5.96
CA LYS A 40 -9.52 24.91 -5.67
C LYS A 40 -9.66 23.73 -4.71
N ILE A 41 -8.58 23.01 -4.42
CA ILE A 41 -8.62 21.86 -3.51
C ILE A 41 -8.68 22.36 -2.08
N ASN A 42 -9.71 21.94 -1.35
CA ASN A 42 -9.73 22.09 0.09
C ASN A 42 -8.95 20.93 0.73
N PHE A 43 -7.63 21.11 0.86
CA PHE A 43 -6.75 20.09 1.44
C PHE A 43 -7.08 19.73 2.89
N ALA A 44 -7.67 20.66 3.65
CA ALA A 44 -8.13 20.40 5.01
C ALA A 44 -9.37 19.48 5.07
N ARG A 45 -10.06 19.27 3.94
CA ARG A 45 -11.22 18.37 3.82
C ARG A 45 -10.95 17.16 2.91
N THR A 46 -9.75 17.05 2.36
CA THR A 46 -9.35 15.95 1.49
C THR A 46 -8.62 14.89 2.30
N LEU A 47 -9.09 13.64 2.21
CA LEU A 47 -8.40 12.47 2.76
C LEU A 47 -7.75 11.69 1.62
N TYR A 48 -6.43 11.48 1.71
CA TYR A 48 -5.69 10.62 0.80
C TYR A 48 -5.61 9.21 1.39
N VAL A 49 -6.19 8.24 0.71
CA VAL A 49 -6.11 6.81 1.10
C VAL A 49 -5.08 6.13 0.21
N ILE A 50 -4.08 5.49 0.81
CA ILE A 50 -2.97 4.86 0.11
C ILE A 50 -2.86 3.41 0.60
N TRP A 51 -3.08 2.48 -0.32
CA TRP A 51 -2.84 1.06 -0.17
C TRP A 51 -2.26 0.56 -1.48
N ALA A 52 -0.99 0.20 -1.45
CA ALA A 52 -0.17 -0.02 -2.61
C ALA A 52 1.05 -0.82 -2.20
N ASP A 53 1.73 -1.42 -3.18
CA ASP A 53 3.09 -1.96 -3.20
C ASP A 53 3.30 -3.48 -3.02
N ILE A 54 2.29 -4.24 -2.60
CA ILE A 54 2.37 -5.72 -2.67
C ILE A 54 2.69 -6.22 -4.10
N ASN A 55 2.16 -5.52 -5.10
CA ASN A 55 2.38 -5.84 -6.51
C ASN A 55 3.85 -5.67 -6.93
N ASP A 56 4.63 -4.84 -6.24
CA ASP A 56 6.06 -4.72 -6.53
C ASP A 56 6.76 -6.06 -6.33
N TYR A 57 6.46 -6.75 -5.24
CA TYR A 57 7.05 -8.05 -4.92
C TYR A 57 6.45 -9.20 -5.72
N CYS A 58 5.16 -9.11 -6.08
CA CYS A 58 4.53 -10.09 -6.96
C CYS A 58 5.15 -10.10 -8.36
N PHE A 59 5.51 -8.92 -8.88
CA PHE A 59 6.14 -8.80 -10.19
C PHE A 59 7.67 -8.91 -10.14
N ASN A 60 8.29 -8.60 -9.01
CA ASN A 60 9.73 -8.77 -8.81
C ASN A 60 10.08 -9.08 -7.35
N THR A 61 10.25 -10.37 -7.05
CA THR A 61 10.57 -10.87 -5.70
C THR A 61 11.99 -10.51 -5.21
N THR A 62 12.85 -9.95 -6.07
CA THR A 62 14.21 -9.53 -5.70
C THR A 62 14.28 -8.13 -5.08
N LEU A 63 13.17 -7.37 -5.13
CA LEU A 63 13.12 -6.01 -4.60
C LEU A 63 13.27 -6.00 -3.08
N LEU A 64 14.14 -5.11 -2.60
CA LEU A 64 14.31 -4.89 -1.17
C LEU A 64 13.15 -4.04 -0.63
N PRO A 65 12.53 -4.44 0.50
CA PRO A 65 11.46 -3.66 1.14
C PRO A 65 11.80 -2.20 1.43
N THR A 66 13.06 -1.89 1.75
CA THR A 66 13.51 -0.50 1.95
C THR A 66 13.38 0.35 0.69
N MET A 67 13.59 -0.22 -0.50
CA MET A 67 13.48 0.49 -1.78
C MET A 67 12.02 0.81 -2.09
N VAL A 68 11.14 -0.17 -1.95
CA VAL A 68 9.70 -0.04 -2.23
C VAL A 68 9.05 0.95 -1.26
N VAL A 69 9.29 0.81 0.05
CA VAL A 69 8.80 1.76 1.07
C VAL A 69 9.27 3.17 0.78
N LYS A 70 10.55 3.36 0.40
CA LYS A 70 11.08 4.68 0.05
C LYS A 70 10.31 5.31 -1.12
N ARG A 71 9.92 4.54 -2.14
CA ARG A 71 9.12 5.05 -3.26
C ARG A 71 7.72 5.45 -2.83
N LEU A 72 7.05 4.62 -2.03
CA LEU A 72 5.73 4.93 -1.50
C LEU A 72 5.76 6.22 -0.67
N VAL A 73 6.73 6.33 0.25
CA VAL A 73 6.93 7.49 1.13
C VAL A 73 7.26 8.76 0.35
N ASN A 74 8.03 8.67 -0.73
CA ASN A 74 8.26 9.80 -1.63
C ASN A 74 6.96 10.28 -2.29
N GLY A 75 6.06 9.35 -2.65
CA GLY A 75 4.72 9.67 -3.12
C GLY A 75 3.93 10.46 -2.07
N ILE A 76 3.91 9.99 -0.83
CA ILE A 76 3.25 10.69 0.29
C ILE A 76 3.84 12.11 0.47
N ASN A 77 5.16 12.26 0.46
CA ASN A 77 5.83 13.55 0.52
C ASN A 77 5.43 14.48 -0.62
N ASN A 78 5.22 13.96 -1.84
CA ASN A 78 4.76 14.75 -2.98
C ASN A 78 3.32 15.26 -2.83
N LEU A 79 2.47 14.55 -2.08
CA LEU A 79 1.12 15.00 -1.74
C LEU A 79 1.16 16.02 -0.58
N ILE A 80 2.04 15.83 0.41
CA ILE A 80 2.26 16.80 1.48
C ILE A 80 2.76 18.13 0.89
N SER A 81 3.71 18.09 -0.05
CA SER A 81 4.32 19.30 -0.64
C SER A 81 3.35 20.19 -1.44
N ILE A 82 2.23 19.64 -1.90
CA ILE A 82 1.16 20.42 -2.54
C ILE A 82 0.08 20.88 -1.57
N GLY A 83 0.20 20.56 -0.27
CA GLY A 83 -0.72 20.98 0.78
C GLY A 83 -1.56 19.88 1.41
N GLY A 84 -1.39 18.61 1.01
CA GLY A 84 -2.13 17.47 1.58
C GLY A 84 -1.93 17.35 3.09
N LYS A 85 -3.04 17.20 3.83
CA LYS A 85 -3.03 17.24 5.31
C LYS A 85 -3.52 15.97 6.00
N GLN A 86 -4.26 15.11 5.32
CA GLN A 86 -4.91 13.96 5.95
C GLN A 86 -4.65 12.72 5.11
N PHE A 87 -4.06 11.71 5.74
CA PHE A 87 -3.65 10.48 5.07
C PHE A 87 -4.09 9.27 5.88
N LEU A 88 -4.67 8.29 5.20
CA LEU A 88 -4.87 6.94 5.68
C LEU A 88 -3.98 6.03 4.84
N ILE A 89 -3.01 5.40 5.47
CA ILE A 89 -2.04 4.50 4.85
C ILE A 89 -2.32 3.11 5.41
N LEU A 90 -2.43 2.11 4.54
CA LEU A 90 -2.59 0.72 4.93
C LEU A 90 -1.24 0.03 4.77
N ASN A 91 -0.88 -0.82 5.73
CA ASN A 91 0.23 -1.76 5.55
C ASN A 91 -0.20 -2.94 4.67
N GLU A 92 0.69 -3.89 4.38
CA GLU A 92 0.37 -5.01 3.50
C GLU A 92 0.01 -6.29 4.26
N LEU A 93 -0.95 -7.04 3.73
CA LEU A 93 -1.38 -8.32 4.29
C LEU A 93 -0.28 -9.37 4.17
N ARG A 94 -0.04 -10.15 5.23
CA ARG A 94 0.76 -11.37 5.15
C ARG A 94 0.04 -12.43 4.32
N LEU A 95 0.81 -13.16 3.51
CA LEU A 95 0.34 -14.24 2.65
C LEU A 95 0.34 -15.58 3.44
N PRO A 96 -0.59 -16.52 3.18
CA PRO A 96 -1.57 -16.53 2.10
C PRO A 96 -2.93 -16.02 2.60
N SER A 97 -3.05 -14.72 2.84
CA SER A 97 -4.36 -14.11 3.08
C SER A 97 -5.15 -13.89 1.78
N TYR A 98 -4.54 -14.13 0.60
CA TYR A 98 -5.23 -14.01 -0.67
C TYR A 98 -5.44 -15.36 -1.36
N PRO A 99 -6.61 -15.57 -2.01
CA PRO A 99 -6.90 -16.80 -2.76
C PRO A 99 -5.86 -17.12 -3.83
N SER A 100 -5.33 -16.11 -4.50
CA SER A 100 -4.31 -16.28 -5.53
C SER A 100 -2.97 -16.78 -5.00
N ASP A 101 -2.70 -16.59 -3.71
CA ASP A 101 -1.46 -17.06 -3.08
C ASP A 101 -1.48 -18.57 -2.81
N PHE A 102 -2.64 -19.22 -2.91
CA PHE A 102 -2.69 -20.68 -2.89
C PHE A 102 -2.21 -21.28 -4.21
N ALA A 103 -2.18 -20.49 -5.30
CA ALA A 103 -1.70 -20.91 -6.62
C ALA A 103 -0.23 -20.56 -6.86
N ILE A 104 0.33 -19.62 -6.11
CA ILE A 104 1.75 -19.22 -6.17
C ILE A 104 2.39 -19.80 -4.91
N ASP A 105 3.40 -20.66 -5.04
CA ASP A 105 4.10 -21.24 -3.88
C ASP A 105 4.94 -20.16 -3.17
N ILE A 106 4.25 -19.36 -2.37
CA ILE A 106 4.78 -18.22 -1.64
C ILE A 106 5.45 -18.77 -0.38
N ASN A 107 6.72 -19.11 -0.55
CA ASN A 107 7.61 -19.61 0.49
C ASN A 107 7.75 -18.65 1.70
N ASP A 108 8.39 -19.12 2.77
CA ASP A 108 8.63 -18.32 3.98
C ASP A 108 9.43 -17.02 3.74
N TYR A 109 10.17 -16.94 2.62
CA TYR A 109 10.86 -15.73 2.21
C TYR A 109 9.88 -14.57 1.99
N SER A 110 8.74 -14.81 1.37
CA SER A 110 7.71 -13.78 1.18
C SER A 110 7.06 -13.32 2.49
N LYS A 111 6.89 -14.21 3.48
CA LYS A 111 6.41 -13.79 4.82
C LYS A 111 7.40 -12.87 5.52
N SER A 112 8.69 -13.21 5.44
CA SER A 112 9.76 -12.37 6.01
C SER A 112 9.85 -11.01 5.32
N LEU A 113 9.62 -10.99 4.00
CA LEU A 113 9.65 -9.80 3.18
C LEU A 113 8.52 -8.83 3.56
N ILE A 114 7.27 -9.31 3.68
CA ILE A 114 6.13 -8.47 4.07
C ILE A 114 6.26 -7.97 5.51
N HIS A 115 6.76 -8.80 6.42
CA HIS A 115 7.04 -8.35 7.78
C HIS A 115 8.06 -7.21 7.81
N MET A 116 9.16 -7.35 7.06
CA MET A 116 10.18 -6.31 6.92
C MET A 116 9.64 -5.06 6.24
N HIS A 117 8.79 -5.21 5.22
CA HIS A 117 8.08 -4.12 4.59
C HIS A 117 7.22 -3.33 5.59
N ASN A 118 6.31 -4.00 6.29
CA ASN A 118 5.41 -3.36 7.26
C ASN A 118 6.18 -2.65 8.39
N SER A 119 7.27 -3.26 8.85
CA SER A 119 8.18 -2.64 9.84
C SER A 119 8.84 -1.37 9.31
N ASN A 120 9.36 -1.41 8.08
CA ASN A 120 9.99 -0.27 7.42
C ASN A 120 8.98 0.85 7.17
N LEU A 121 7.78 0.52 6.67
CA LEU A 121 6.70 1.47 6.45
C LEU A 121 6.32 2.17 7.76
N SER A 122 6.11 1.41 8.85
CA SER A 122 5.79 1.96 10.16
C SER A 122 6.84 2.98 10.63
N LYS A 123 8.13 2.64 10.52
CA LYS A 123 9.24 3.56 10.87
C LYS A 123 9.25 4.80 9.97
N SER A 124 9.05 4.65 8.67
CA SER A 124 9.01 5.79 7.75
C SER A 124 7.82 6.71 8.00
N ILE A 125 6.63 6.17 8.28
CA ILE A 125 5.46 6.99 8.64
C ILE A 125 5.67 7.70 9.99
N GLN A 126 6.32 7.05 10.96
CA GLN A 126 6.69 7.71 12.21
C GLN A 126 7.65 8.89 11.96
N SER A 127 8.66 8.70 11.10
CA SER A 127 9.56 9.79 10.70
C SER A 127 8.82 10.93 9.99
N LEU A 128 7.89 10.63 9.07
CA LEU A 128 7.06 11.65 8.43
C LEU A 128 6.22 12.44 9.44
N ARG A 129 5.61 11.79 10.42
CA ARG A 129 4.84 12.46 11.48
C ARG A 129 5.71 13.45 12.25
N SER A 130 6.94 13.08 12.58
CA SER A 130 7.88 13.95 13.26
C SER A 130 8.29 15.15 12.39
N ASN A 131 8.50 14.94 11.09
CA ASN A 131 8.91 15.99 10.16
C ASN A 131 7.76 16.94 9.77
N PHE A 132 6.52 16.46 9.81
CA PHE A 132 5.33 17.18 9.37
C PHE A 132 4.25 17.16 10.44
N SER A 133 4.50 17.81 11.58
CA SER A 133 3.58 17.85 12.73
C SER A 133 2.19 18.45 12.42
N TYR A 134 2.07 19.20 11.32
CA TYR A 134 0.81 19.77 10.84
C TYR A 134 -0.01 18.82 9.93
N VAL A 135 0.48 17.62 9.67
CA VAL A 135 -0.16 16.60 8.82
C VAL A 135 -0.66 15.44 9.69
N SER A 136 -1.93 15.07 9.51
CA SER A 136 -2.50 13.86 10.10
C SER A 136 -2.18 12.64 9.22
N LEU A 137 -1.27 11.79 9.70
CA LEU A 137 -0.90 10.52 9.07
C LEU A 137 -1.42 9.36 9.92
N LYS A 138 -2.41 8.60 9.46
CA LYS A 138 -2.85 7.37 10.11
C LYS A 138 -2.31 6.16 9.36
N LEU A 139 -1.53 5.32 10.04
CA LEU A 139 -1.19 3.98 9.57
C LEU A 139 -2.23 3.02 10.14
N PHE A 140 -2.94 2.31 9.28
CA PHE A 140 -3.91 1.28 9.64
C PHE A 140 -3.27 -0.08 9.41
N ASP A 141 -3.27 -0.90 10.45
CA ASP A 141 -2.74 -2.25 10.42
C ASP A 141 -3.80 -3.22 9.86
N ILE A 142 -3.95 -3.21 8.54
CA ILE A 142 -4.89 -4.08 7.83
C ILE A 142 -4.46 -5.55 7.95
N ASP A 143 -3.16 -5.82 8.09
CA ASP A 143 -2.61 -7.17 8.29
C ASP A 143 -3.15 -7.82 9.56
N SER A 144 -2.98 -7.16 10.72
CA SER A 144 -3.52 -7.66 11.98
C SER A 144 -5.05 -7.71 11.97
N PHE A 145 -5.70 -6.73 11.34
CA PHE A 145 -7.16 -6.68 11.24
C PHE A 145 -7.73 -7.87 10.47
N ILE A 146 -7.24 -8.15 9.27
CA ILE A 146 -7.68 -9.28 8.45
C ILE A 146 -7.29 -10.60 9.12
N THR A 147 -6.09 -10.71 9.69
CA THR A 147 -5.67 -11.91 10.45
C THR A 147 -6.67 -12.19 11.59
N ASN A 148 -7.09 -11.17 12.32
CA ASN A 148 -8.08 -11.32 13.38
C ASN A 148 -9.45 -11.79 12.86
N ILE A 149 -9.90 -11.26 11.71
CA ILE A 149 -11.15 -11.72 11.08
C ILE A 149 -11.04 -13.19 10.69
N LEU A 150 -9.94 -13.60 10.06
CA LEU A 150 -9.73 -14.97 9.61
C LEU A 150 -9.59 -15.97 10.78
N MET A 151 -9.07 -15.52 11.93
CA MET A 151 -9.01 -16.34 13.16
C MET A 151 -10.34 -16.41 13.91
N ASN A 152 -11.24 -15.45 13.72
CA ASN A 152 -12.50 -15.31 14.47
C ASN A 152 -13.71 -15.19 13.55
N THR A 153 -13.75 -15.95 12.47
CA THR A 153 -14.73 -15.80 11.38
C THR A 153 -16.18 -15.80 11.84
N SER A 154 -16.53 -16.64 12.81
CA SER A 154 -17.87 -16.70 13.40
C SER A 154 -18.29 -15.39 14.09
N ALA A 155 -17.37 -14.69 14.75
CA ALA A 155 -17.62 -13.39 15.37
C ALA A 155 -17.91 -12.28 14.34
N TYR A 156 -17.51 -12.49 13.09
CA TYR A 156 -17.76 -11.59 11.96
C TYR A 156 -18.85 -12.12 11.01
N GLY A 157 -19.61 -13.16 11.39
CA GLY A 157 -20.67 -13.74 10.56
C GLY A 157 -20.18 -14.47 9.30
N ILE A 158 -18.91 -14.86 9.26
CA ILE A 158 -18.30 -15.58 8.13
C ILE A 158 -18.35 -17.09 8.43
N ASN A 159 -19.17 -17.82 7.66
CA ASN A 159 -19.44 -19.24 7.90
C ASN A 159 -18.54 -20.21 7.11
N SER A 160 -17.69 -19.70 6.20
CA SER A 160 -16.68 -20.51 5.50
C SER A 160 -15.43 -19.70 5.17
N THR A 161 -14.25 -20.25 5.44
CA THR A 161 -12.94 -19.73 5.00
C THR A 161 -12.49 -20.28 3.64
N LYS A 162 -13.28 -21.16 3.01
CA LYS A 162 -13.01 -21.64 1.65
C LYS A 162 -13.36 -20.54 0.66
N ILE A 163 -12.33 -20.01 0.01
CA ILE A 163 -12.47 -19.11 -1.14
C ILE A 163 -12.28 -19.99 -2.37
N TYR A 164 -13.35 -20.13 -3.18
CA TYR A 164 -13.37 -20.94 -4.41
C TYR A 164 -12.45 -20.36 -5.48
#